data_AF-F7K1P0-F1
#
_entry.id   AF-F7K1P0-F1
#
_cell.length_a   1.000
_cell.length_b   1.000
_cell.length_c   1.000
_cell.angle_alpha   90.00
_cell.angle_beta   90.00
_cell.angle_gamma   90.00
#
_symmetry.space_group_name_H-M   'P 1'
#
loop_
_entity.id
_entity.type
_entity.pdbx_description
1 polymer ?
#
loop_
_entity_poly.entity_id
_entity_poly.type
_entity_poly.pdbx_seq_one_letter_code
_entity_poly.pdbx_strand_id
1 'polypeptide(L)'
;MYRKKLMRVCLTGVMVVSIATANVAPVFAAEPVEKVETESDSWDSISGEINFRDTDNNESIFVQFNNEKVEDYRWGDDPKDTYEVLPAETVKKYLPEGYELVEGIYSVAGGETQDSYFVYAEVKKVLVEETQDVKINYYDEAAGKQVAEVPVQVSIDTSCVNMAILTRYLPEGYTLEGSDCIIRDGYVYVSVAPAEEVQNVKINYYDEAAKKQVAEVPVQVSIDTSCVNMAILTRYLPEGYTL
;
A
#
# COMPACT_ATOMS: atom_id res chain seq x y z
N MET A 1 32.45 -4.58 0.07
CA MET A 1 32.20 -3.13 -0.04
C MET A 1 31.45 -2.89 -1.36
N TYR A 2 30.27 -2.26 -1.29
CA TYR A 2 29.41 -1.62 -2.32
C TYR A 2 30.08 -1.22 -3.67
N ARG A 3 29.43 -1.11 -4.84
CA ARG A 3 28.09 -0.57 -5.23
C ARG A 3 27.75 -0.91 -6.71
N LYS A 4 26.45 -0.90 -7.07
CA LYS A 4 25.86 -1.01 -8.44
C LYS A 4 26.15 0.22 -9.33
N LYS A 5 26.13 0.08 -10.68
CA LYS A 5 25.36 0.96 -11.60
C LYS A 5 25.21 0.41 -13.05
N LEU A 6 24.02 0.66 -13.62
CA LEU A 6 23.56 0.40 -15.00
C LEU A 6 24.16 1.36 -16.04
N MET A 7 24.23 0.95 -17.32
CA MET A 7 23.99 1.87 -18.46
C MET A 7 23.56 1.15 -19.75
N ARG A 8 22.58 1.74 -20.45
CA ARG A 8 21.88 1.30 -21.68
C ARG A 8 22.78 1.30 -22.93
N VAL A 9 22.46 0.45 -23.92
CA VAL A 9 22.78 0.68 -25.35
C VAL A 9 21.58 0.30 -26.20
N CYS A 10 21.09 1.25 -27.01
CA CYS A 10 20.18 1.00 -28.12
C CYS A 10 21.02 0.61 -29.34
N LEU A 11 20.58 -0.36 -30.15
CA LEU A 11 21.12 -0.56 -31.49
C LEU A 11 19.97 -0.67 -32.49
N THR A 12 19.77 0.41 -33.22
CA THR A 12 18.96 0.48 -34.44
C THR A 12 19.82 0.08 -35.64
N GLY A 13 19.27 -0.77 -36.51
CA GLY A 13 19.71 -0.91 -37.90
C GLY A 13 19.99 -2.34 -38.31
N VAL A 14 19.17 -2.87 -39.22
CA VAL A 14 19.57 -4.00 -40.06
C VAL A 14 19.54 -3.59 -41.53
N MET A 15 20.77 -3.63 -42.03
CA MET A 15 21.35 -3.52 -43.36
C MET A 15 20.51 -4.06 -44.53
N VAL A 16 20.43 -3.24 -45.59
CA VAL A 16 20.03 -3.65 -46.95
C VAL A 16 21.18 -4.43 -47.58
N VAL A 17 20.91 -5.63 -48.10
CA VAL A 17 21.83 -6.35 -48.99
C VAL A 17 21.10 -6.63 -50.29
N SER A 18 21.57 -6.00 -51.37
CA SER A 18 21.23 -6.36 -52.75
C SER A 18 22.32 -7.27 -53.30
N ILE A 19 21.92 -8.39 -53.93
CA ILE A 19 22.80 -9.16 -54.81
C ILE A 19 22.14 -9.37 -56.17
N ALA A 20 22.98 -9.28 -57.20
CA ALA A 20 22.66 -9.10 -58.60
C ALA A 20 22.14 -10.37 -59.31
N THR A 21 21.45 -10.12 -60.41
CA THR A 21 20.79 -11.06 -61.33
C THR A 21 21.75 -11.98 -62.09
N ALA A 22 21.37 -13.24 -62.28
CA ALA A 22 21.81 -14.06 -63.41
C ALA A 22 20.62 -14.87 -63.97
N ASN A 23 20.32 -14.64 -65.25
CA ASN A 23 19.23 -15.28 -66.02
C ASN A 23 19.46 -16.78 -66.20
N VAL A 24 18.47 -17.62 -65.86
CA VAL A 24 18.25 -18.93 -66.50
C VAL A 24 16.74 -19.24 -66.57
N ALA A 25 16.32 -19.81 -67.70
CA ALA A 25 14.99 -20.12 -68.28
C ALA A 25 13.76 -20.38 -67.36
N PRO A 26 12.52 -20.13 -67.84
CA PRO A 26 11.30 -20.38 -67.09
C PRO A 26 11.01 -21.89 -67.01
N VAL A 27 11.02 -22.44 -65.80
CA VAL A 27 10.38 -23.72 -65.48
C VAL A 27 8.96 -23.41 -65.04
N PHE A 28 7.97 -23.99 -65.71
CA PHE A 28 6.57 -23.94 -65.31
C PHE A 28 6.43 -24.44 -63.86
N ALA A 29 6.14 -23.53 -62.93
CA ALA A 29 5.75 -23.86 -61.57
C ALA A 29 4.22 -23.85 -61.51
N ALA A 30 3.66 -24.96 -61.01
CA ALA A 30 2.24 -25.14 -60.76
C ALA A 30 1.67 -24.02 -59.87
N GLU A 31 0.40 -23.70 -60.08
CA GLU A 31 -0.36 -22.74 -59.30
C GLU A 31 -0.21 -23.05 -57.78
N PRO A 32 0.02 -22.04 -56.93
CA PRO A 32 0.03 -22.25 -55.49
C PRO A 32 -1.39 -22.64 -55.06
N VAL A 33 -1.51 -23.85 -54.51
CA VAL A 33 -2.73 -24.30 -53.82
C VAL A 33 -3.01 -23.30 -52.70
N GLU A 34 -4.15 -22.61 -52.80
CA GLU A 34 -4.71 -21.81 -51.71
C GLU A 34 -4.75 -22.68 -50.46
N LYS A 35 -3.98 -22.27 -49.45
CA LYS A 35 -4.03 -22.90 -48.14
C LYS A 35 -5.35 -22.46 -47.51
N VAL A 36 -6.38 -23.28 -47.70
CA VAL A 36 -7.64 -23.16 -46.97
C VAL A 36 -7.29 -23.32 -45.49
N GLU A 37 -7.32 -22.21 -44.77
CA GLU A 37 -7.39 -22.23 -43.31
C GLU A 37 -8.77 -22.81 -42.97
N THR A 38 -8.80 -24.10 -42.68
CA THR A 38 -9.97 -24.69 -42.03
C THR A 38 -9.96 -24.19 -40.60
N GLU A 39 -10.75 -23.15 -40.32
CA GLU A 39 -11.20 -22.87 -38.95
C GLU A 39 -11.88 -24.14 -38.43
N SER A 40 -11.21 -24.85 -37.53
CA SER A 40 -11.78 -25.98 -36.82
C SER A 40 -12.67 -25.43 -35.71
N ASP A 41 -13.95 -25.22 -36.03
CA ASP A 41 -15.02 -24.95 -35.07
C ASP A 41 -15.31 -26.19 -34.21
N SER A 42 -14.42 -26.50 -33.27
CA SER A 42 -14.67 -27.49 -32.21
C SER A 42 -14.22 -26.92 -30.88
N TRP A 43 -14.86 -25.84 -30.45
CA TRP A 43 -14.76 -25.39 -29.06
C TRP A 43 -15.75 -26.22 -28.25
N ASP A 44 -15.30 -27.34 -27.68
CA ASP A 44 -16.11 -28.11 -26.74
C ASP A 44 -16.43 -27.20 -25.55
N SER A 45 -17.69 -26.75 -25.50
CA SER A 45 -18.19 -25.93 -24.41
C SER A 45 -18.54 -26.88 -23.28
N ILE A 46 -17.90 -26.70 -22.13
CA ILE A 46 -18.04 -27.61 -21.00
C ILE A 46 -18.86 -26.98 -19.89
N SER A 47 -19.45 -27.83 -19.05
CA SER A 47 -20.13 -27.42 -17.82
C SER A 47 -19.57 -28.24 -16.67
N GLY A 48 -19.55 -27.66 -15.48
CA GLY A 48 -18.88 -28.29 -14.36
C GLY A 48 -18.82 -27.41 -13.13
N GLU A 49 -17.90 -27.75 -12.23
CA GLU A 49 -17.70 -27.07 -10.96
C GLU A 49 -16.26 -26.58 -10.81
N ILE A 50 -16.10 -25.33 -10.39
CA ILE A 50 -14.83 -24.76 -9.96
C ILE A 50 -14.76 -24.86 -8.43
N ASN A 51 -13.71 -25.49 -7.92
CA ASN A 51 -13.30 -25.43 -6.53
C ASN A 51 -12.28 -24.31 -6.33
N PHE A 52 -12.71 -23.21 -5.73
CA PHE A 52 -11.85 -22.14 -5.26
C PHE A 52 -11.35 -22.48 -3.85
N ARG A 53 -10.06 -22.77 -3.72
CA ARG A 53 -9.43 -23.05 -2.43
C ARG A 53 -8.73 -21.80 -1.90
N ASP A 54 -9.17 -21.35 -0.72
CA ASP A 54 -8.53 -20.27 0.02
C ASP A 54 -7.17 -20.75 0.55
N THR A 55 -6.10 -20.06 0.13
CA THR A 55 -4.71 -20.40 0.51
C THR A 55 -4.39 -20.12 1.98
N ASP A 56 -5.13 -19.22 2.63
CA ASP A 56 -4.83 -18.79 4.00
C ASP A 56 -5.50 -19.70 5.04
N ASN A 57 -6.76 -20.12 4.82
CA ASN A 57 -7.52 -20.91 5.78
C ASN A 57 -7.87 -22.34 5.29
N ASN A 58 -7.49 -22.69 4.05
CA ASN A 58 -7.74 -23.99 3.43
C ASN A 58 -9.23 -24.33 3.26
N GLU A 59 -10.12 -23.33 3.21
CA GLU A 59 -11.53 -23.48 2.88
C GLU A 59 -11.71 -23.69 1.37
N SER A 60 -12.79 -24.38 0.98
CA SER A 60 -13.13 -24.65 -0.43
C SER A 60 -14.51 -24.09 -0.75
N ILE A 61 -14.59 -23.30 -1.81
CA ILE A 61 -15.82 -22.70 -2.32
C ILE A 61 -16.09 -23.30 -3.70
N PHE A 62 -17.23 -23.96 -3.84
CA PHE A 62 -17.61 -24.64 -5.08
C PHE A 62 -18.59 -23.78 -5.87
N VAL A 63 -18.27 -23.50 -7.13
CA VAL A 63 -19.07 -22.65 -8.03
C VAL A 63 -19.34 -23.39 -9.33
N GLN A 64 -20.61 -23.50 -9.69
CA GLN A 64 -21.03 -24.14 -10.93
C GLN A 64 -20.87 -23.19 -12.12
N PHE A 65 -20.29 -23.67 -13.21
CA PHE A 65 -20.20 -22.96 -14.49
C PHE A 65 -20.89 -23.79 -15.58
N ASN A 66 -21.46 -23.10 -16.57
CA ASN A 66 -22.19 -23.77 -17.64
C ASN A 66 -21.79 -23.20 -19.00
N ASN A 67 -21.58 -24.10 -19.96
CA ASN A 67 -21.34 -23.80 -21.36
C ASN A 67 -20.18 -22.80 -21.58
N GLU A 68 -19.05 -23.06 -20.93
CA GLU A 68 -17.83 -22.26 -21.04
C GLU A 68 -16.83 -22.90 -21.99
N LYS A 69 -16.11 -22.07 -22.75
CA LYS A 69 -15.07 -22.53 -23.66
C LYS A 69 -13.79 -22.87 -22.90
N VAL A 70 -13.18 -24.00 -23.23
CA VAL A 70 -11.83 -24.37 -22.78
C VAL A 70 -10.79 -24.03 -23.85
N GLU A 71 -9.54 -23.93 -23.40
CA GLU A 71 -8.37 -23.84 -24.25
C GLU A 71 -7.49 -25.08 -24.06
N ASP A 72 -6.82 -25.49 -25.13
CA ASP A 72 -5.82 -26.55 -25.09
C ASP A 72 -4.50 -26.00 -24.51
N TYR A 73 -4.14 -26.45 -23.32
CA TYR A 73 -2.85 -26.18 -22.71
C TYR A 73 -1.89 -27.33 -22.96
N ARG A 74 -0.79 -27.05 -23.63
CA ARG A 74 0.26 -28.05 -23.89
C ARG A 74 1.36 -27.97 -22.84
N TRP A 75 1.51 -29.03 -22.06
CA TRP A 75 2.57 -29.18 -21.07
C TRP A 75 3.79 -29.87 -21.70
N GLY A 76 4.77 -29.10 -22.18
CA GLY A 76 5.99 -29.63 -22.76
C GLY A 76 5.90 -29.95 -24.26
N ASP A 77 6.88 -30.69 -24.78
CA ASP A 77 7.04 -30.89 -26.23
C ASP A 77 6.27 -32.12 -26.78
N ASP A 78 5.79 -33.03 -25.93
CA ASP A 78 5.01 -34.20 -26.38
C ASP A 78 3.56 -33.76 -26.69
N PRO A 79 3.03 -34.01 -27.90
CA PRO A 79 1.64 -33.70 -28.23
C PRO A 79 0.61 -34.44 -27.35
N LYS A 80 1.01 -35.50 -26.65
CA LYS A 80 0.13 -36.22 -25.71
C LYS A 80 -0.07 -35.51 -24.37
N ASP A 81 0.73 -34.49 -24.08
CA ASP A 81 0.65 -33.70 -22.85
C ASP A 81 -0.24 -32.45 -23.05
N THR A 82 -1.32 -32.58 -23.82
CA THR A 82 -2.30 -31.51 -24.02
C THR A 82 -3.47 -31.72 -23.07
N TYR A 83 -3.79 -30.70 -22.29
CA TYR A 83 -4.85 -30.69 -21.29
C TYR A 83 -5.82 -29.56 -21.60
N GLU A 84 -7.12 -29.83 -21.45
CA GLU A 84 -8.12 -28.77 -21.47
C GLU A 84 -7.95 -27.92 -20.19
N VAL A 85 -8.00 -26.59 -20.33
CA VAL A 85 -7.98 -25.65 -19.21
C VAL A 85 -9.05 -24.60 -19.39
N LEU A 86 -9.64 -24.14 -18.29
CA LEU A 86 -10.46 -22.93 -18.33
C LEU A 86 -9.54 -21.70 -18.38
N PRO A 87 -9.76 -20.76 -19.33
CA PRO A 87 -9.01 -19.52 -19.37
C PRO A 87 -9.14 -18.74 -18.06
N ALA A 88 -8.06 -18.06 -17.65
CA ALA A 88 -8.05 -17.26 -16.42
C ALA A 88 -9.18 -16.22 -16.38
N GLU A 89 -9.49 -15.58 -17.52
CA GLU A 89 -10.58 -14.61 -17.64
C GLU A 89 -11.96 -15.25 -17.40
N THR A 90 -12.15 -16.49 -17.82
CA THR A 90 -13.37 -17.26 -17.54
C THR A 90 -13.46 -17.60 -16.07
N VAL A 91 -12.38 -18.06 -15.44
CA VAL A 91 -12.35 -18.35 -14.00
C VAL A 91 -12.64 -17.09 -13.17
N LYS A 92 -12.10 -15.92 -13.56
CA LYS A 92 -12.36 -14.62 -12.92
C LYS A 92 -13.84 -14.24 -12.90
N LYS A 93 -14.62 -14.61 -13.93
CA LYS A 93 -16.08 -14.36 -13.97
C LYS A 93 -16.82 -15.04 -12.82
N TYR A 94 -16.31 -16.17 -12.36
CA TYR A 94 -16.91 -17.00 -11.30
C TYR A 94 -16.24 -16.79 -9.94
N LEU A 95 -15.32 -15.82 -9.81
CA LEU A 95 -14.59 -15.55 -8.59
C LEU A 95 -15.55 -15.12 -7.46
N PRO A 96 -15.49 -15.74 -6.28
CA PRO A 96 -16.30 -15.35 -5.14
C PRO A 96 -16.01 -13.91 -4.69
N GLU A 97 -17.03 -13.22 -4.17
CA GLU A 97 -16.87 -11.85 -3.65
C GLU A 97 -15.87 -11.81 -2.48
N GLY A 98 -14.96 -10.84 -2.50
CA GLY A 98 -13.91 -10.70 -1.48
C GLY A 98 -12.72 -11.63 -1.67
N TYR A 99 -12.58 -12.30 -2.83
CA TYR A 99 -11.42 -13.13 -3.17
C TYR A 99 -10.67 -12.59 -4.39
N GLU A 100 -9.36 -12.84 -4.45
CA GLU A 100 -8.51 -12.63 -5.62
C GLU A 100 -7.88 -13.96 -6.05
N LEU A 101 -7.70 -14.17 -7.36
CA LEU A 101 -7.02 -15.35 -7.88
C LEU A 101 -5.53 -15.31 -7.56
N VAL A 102 -5.00 -16.41 -7.03
CA VAL A 102 -3.56 -16.65 -6.93
C VAL A 102 -3.09 -17.15 -8.30
N GLU A 103 -2.04 -16.52 -8.84
CA GLU A 103 -1.54 -16.83 -10.19
C GLU A 103 -1.16 -18.31 -10.33
N GLY A 104 -1.82 -19.03 -11.25
CA GLY A 104 -1.65 -20.47 -11.41
C GLY A 104 -2.39 -21.06 -12.62
N ILE A 105 -2.10 -22.32 -12.93
CA ILE A 105 -2.73 -23.10 -14.01
C ILE A 105 -4.02 -23.73 -13.47
N TYR A 106 -5.17 -23.43 -14.10
CA TYR A 106 -6.49 -23.94 -13.73
C TYR A 106 -6.78 -25.23 -14.50
N SER A 107 -6.44 -26.37 -13.91
CA SER A 107 -6.63 -27.67 -14.56
C SER A 107 -8.11 -28.05 -14.60
N VAL A 108 -8.54 -28.56 -15.75
CA VAL A 108 -9.86 -29.20 -15.93
C VAL A 108 -9.65 -30.72 -15.87
N ALA A 109 -10.31 -31.40 -14.94
CA ALA A 109 -10.37 -32.86 -14.92
C ALA A 109 -11.76 -33.33 -15.37
N GLY A 110 -11.82 -34.11 -16.45
CA GLY A 110 -13.05 -34.79 -16.86
C GLY A 110 -13.39 -35.91 -15.87
N GLY A 111 -14.59 -35.88 -15.32
CA GLY A 111 -15.10 -36.91 -14.41
C GLY A 111 -15.35 -38.26 -15.09
N GLU A 112 -15.76 -39.26 -14.30
CA GLU A 112 -16.10 -40.61 -14.80
C GLU A 112 -17.26 -40.62 -15.81
N THR A 113 -18.02 -39.52 -15.88
CA THR A 113 -19.07 -39.24 -16.86
C THR A 113 -18.64 -38.06 -17.72
N GLN A 114 -18.82 -38.13 -19.04
CA GLN A 114 -18.44 -37.08 -20.02
C GLN A 114 -19.01 -35.67 -19.73
N ASP A 115 -19.93 -35.54 -18.77
CA ASP A 115 -20.69 -34.31 -18.51
C ASP A 115 -20.29 -33.58 -17.21
N SER A 116 -19.28 -34.04 -16.45
CA SER A 116 -18.88 -33.40 -15.19
C SER A 116 -17.40 -33.04 -15.17
N TYR A 117 -17.10 -31.77 -15.39
CA TYR A 117 -15.75 -31.22 -15.33
C TYR A 117 -15.46 -30.58 -13.97
N PHE A 118 -14.27 -30.83 -13.43
CA PHE A 118 -13.83 -30.23 -12.17
C PHE A 118 -12.62 -29.34 -12.41
N VAL A 119 -12.70 -28.10 -11.92
CA VAL A 119 -11.64 -27.10 -12.03
C VAL A 119 -11.13 -26.73 -10.66
N TYR A 120 -9.81 -26.65 -10.50
CA TYR A 120 -9.18 -26.20 -9.27
C TYR A 120 -8.56 -24.82 -9.46
N ALA A 121 -8.89 -23.89 -8.57
CA ALA A 121 -8.34 -22.55 -8.54
C ALA A 121 -7.93 -22.17 -7.12
N GLU A 122 -6.75 -21.59 -6.97
CA GLU A 122 -6.30 -21.06 -5.69
C GLU A 122 -6.69 -19.59 -5.59
N VAL A 123 -7.26 -19.22 -4.46
CA VAL A 123 -7.70 -17.85 -4.17
C VAL A 123 -7.16 -17.39 -2.86
N LYS A 124 -7.05 -16.08 -2.72
CA LYS A 124 -6.72 -15.42 -1.47
C LYS A 124 -7.85 -14.48 -1.10
N LYS A 125 -8.25 -14.48 0.17
CA LYS A 125 -9.24 -13.53 0.66
C LYS A 125 -8.65 -12.13 0.65
N VAL A 126 -9.27 -11.22 -0.10
CA VAL A 126 -8.93 -9.81 -0.10
C VAL A 126 -9.48 -9.22 1.20
N LEU A 127 -8.59 -8.95 2.14
CA LEU A 127 -8.89 -8.09 3.28
C LEU A 127 -9.09 -6.68 2.76
N VAL A 128 -10.34 -6.30 2.50
CA VAL A 128 -10.71 -4.91 2.34
C VAL A 128 -10.68 -4.31 3.74
N GLU A 129 -9.67 -3.48 4.03
CA GLU A 129 -9.69 -2.69 5.25
C GLU A 129 -10.84 -1.69 5.16
N GLU A 130 -11.98 -2.04 5.77
CA GLU A 130 -13.10 -1.12 5.91
C GLU A 130 -12.65 0.06 6.76
N THR A 131 -12.95 1.26 6.26
CA THR A 131 -12.59 2.50 6.90
C THR A 131 -13.83 3.30 7.29
N GLN A 132 -13.71 4.09 8.34
CA GLN A 132 -14.71 5.03 8.81
C GLN A 132 -14.12 6.44 8.84
N ASP A 133 -14.97 7.42 8.53
CA ASP A 133 -14.66 8.83 8.71
C ASP A 133 -14.91 9.24 10.16
N VAL A 134 -13.87 9.79 10.80
CA VAL A 134 -13.91 10.26 12.18
C VAL A 134 -13.55 11.74 12.22
N LYS A 135 -14.25 12.52 13.02
CA LYS A 135 -13.97 13.94 13.24
C LYS A 135 -13.30 14.16 14.58
N ILE A 136 -12.08 14.70 14.54
CA ILE A 136 -11.35 15.13 15.72
C ILE A 136 -11.77 16.56 16.04
N ASN A 137 -12.34 16.76 17.23
CA ASN A 137 -12.70 18.06 17.76
C ASN A 137 -11.68 18.49 18.81
N TYR A 138 -10.87 19.51 18.49
CA TYR A 138 -9.95 20.14 19.43
C TYR A 138 -10.66 21.26 20.16
N TYR A 139 -10.75 21.15 21.48
CA TYR A 139 -11.49 22.08 22.31
C TYR A 139 -10.61 22.64 23.42
N ASP A 140 -10.69 23.96 23.57
CA ASP A 140 -10.03 24.72 24.63
C ASP A 140 -11.01 24.85 25.79
N GLU A 141 -10.86 24.00 26.80
CA GLU A 141 -11.72 23.94 27.98
C GLU A 141 -11.68 25.24 28.78
N ALA A 142 -10.50 25.85 28.89
CA ALA A 142 -10.31 27.11 29.62
C ALA A 142 -11.06 28.26 28.94
N ALA A 143 -11.02 28.32 27.60
CA ALA A 143 -11.75 29.31 26.82
C ALA A 143 -13.21 28.92 26.51
N GLY A 144 -13.61 27.66 26.75
CA GLY A 144 -14.93 27.14 26.44
C GLY A 144 -15.26 27.21 24.95
N LYS A 145 -14.28 26.91 24.07
CA LYS A 145 -14.46 27.04 22.61
C LYS A 145 -13.83 25.88 21.84
N GLN A 146 -14.44 25.57 20.70
CA GLN A 146 -13.83 24.72 19.69
C GLN A 146 -12.73 25.49 18.95
N VAL A 147 -11.53 24.93 18.93
CA VAL A 147 -10.35 25.49 18.26
C VAL A 147 -10.27 24.99 16.82
N ALA A 148 -10.54 23.70 16.60
CA ALA A 148 -10.52 23.09 15.28
C ALA A 148 -11.40 21.83 15.19
N GLU A 149 -11.86 21.52 13.98
CA GLU A 149 -12.46 20.24 13.61
C GLU A 149 -11.69 19.66 12.43
N VAL A 150 -11.21 18.42 12.55
CA VAL A 150 -10.40 17.78 11.51
C VAL A 150 -10.97 16.39 11.19
N PRO A 151 -11.43 16.15 9.95
CA PRO A 151 -11.82 14.80 9.52
C PRO A 151 -10.57 13.94 9.26
N VAL A 152 -10.60 12.70 9.73
CA VAL A 152 -9.59 11.68 9.50
C VAL A 152 -10.24 10.35 9.17
N GLN A 153 -9.59 9.56 8.32
CA GLN A 153 -10.03 8.22 8.00
C GLN A 153 -9.25 7.20 8.84
N VAL A 154 -9.95 6.28 9.49
CA VAL A 154 -9.37 5.20 10.31
C VAL A 154 -10.07 3.87 10.00
N SER A 155 -9.51 2.74 10.42
CA SER A 155 -10.15 1.43 10.26
C SER A 155 -11.45 1.34 11.09
N ILE A 156 -12.45 0.62 10.57
CA ILE A 156 -13.72 0.37 11.27
C ILE A 156 -13.52 -0.35 12.62
N ASP A 157 -12.47 -1.15 12.75
CA ASP A 157 -12.14 -1.90 13.97
C ASP A 157 -11.44 -1.05 15.03
N THR A 158 -11.07 0.19 14.68
CA THR A 158 -10.36 1.09 15.59
C THR A 158 -11.34 1.72 16.59
N SER A 159 -11.07 1.56 17.89
CA SER A 159 -11.84 2.17 18.97
C SER A 159 -11.26 3.49 19.47
N CYS A 160 -10.01 3.81 19.13
CA CYS A 160 -9.37 5.07 19.52
C CYS A 160 -8.41 5.62 18.45
N VAL A 161 -8.40 6.93 18.27
CA VAL A 161 -7.47 7.59 17.34
C VAL A 161 -6.07 7.60 17.92
N ASN A 162 -5.08 7.27 17.10
CA ASN A 162 -3.68 7.25 17.49
C ASN A 162 -3.17 8.66 17.86
N MET A 163 -2.42 8.77 18.96
CA MET A 163 -1.77 10.01 19.38
C MET A 163 -0.93 10.67 18.27
N ALA A 164 -0.29 9.89 17.41
CA ALA A 164 0.48 10.44 16.30
C ALA A 164 -0.39 11.21 15.28
N ILE A 165 -1.65 10.81 15.13
CA ILE A 165 -2.63 11.54 14.32
C ILE A 165 -3.03 12.83 15.04
N LEU A 166 -3.30 12.75 16.35
CA LEU A 166 -3.68 13.92 17.15
C LEU A 166 -2.59 15.00 17.16
N THR A 167 -1.33 14.61 17.33
CA THR A 167 -0.20 15.56 17.29
C THR A 167 0.01 16.14 15.90
N ARG A 168 -0.21 15.36 14.84
CA ARG A 168 -0.05 15.83 13.45
C ARG A 168 -1.06 16.92 13.09
N TYR A 169 -2.29 16.80 13.59
CA TYR A 169 -3.37 17.75 13.32
C TYR A 169 -3.61 18.74 14.47
N LEU A 170 -2.69 18.81 15.44
CA LEU A 170 -2.77 19.74 16.55
C LEU A 170 -2.74 21.19 16.00
N PRO A 171 -3.68 22.06 16.41
CA PRO A 171 -3.66 23.46 16.01
C PRO A 171 -2.38 24.17 16.46
N GLU A 172 -1.87 25.08 15.61
CA GLU A 172 -0.68 25.87 15.93
C GLU A 172 -0.94 26.77 17.15
N GLY A 173 0.07 26.88 18.03
CA GLY A 173 -0.05 27.66 19.28
C GLY A 173 -0.82 26.95 20.39
N TYR A 174 -1.12 25.67 20.24
CA TYR A 174 -1.78 24.85 21.26
C TYR A 174 -0.93 23.63 21.66
N THR A 175 -1.15 23.14 22.88
CA THR A 175 -0.61 21.88 23.42
C THR A 175 -1.76 20.97 23.85
N LEU A 176 -1.52 19.66 23.87
CA LEU A 176 -2.48 18.67 24.35
C LEU A 176 -2.46 18.63 25.89
N GLU A 177 -3.60 18.86 26.55
CA GLU A 177 -3.71 18.74 28.02
C GLU A 177 -4.17 17.34 28.46
N GLY A 178 -4.93 16.65 27.62
CA GLY A 178 -5.45 15.33 27.88
C GLY A 178 -6.41 14.90 26.79
N SER A 179 -6.36 13.63 26.40
CA SER A 179 -7.16 13.13 25.29
C SER A 179 -7.89 11.86 25.69
N ASP A 180 -9.20 11.95 25.70
CA ASP A 180 -10.04 10.77 25.57
C ASP A 180 -10.09 10.42 24.08
N CYS A 181 -9.07 9.70 23.61
CA CYS A 181 -8.89 9.37 22.18
C CYS A 181 -9.97 8.43 21.63
N ILE A 182 -10.95 8.05 22.45
CA ILE A 182 -12.00 7.09 22.13
C ILE A 182 -12.92 7.67 21.07
N ILE A 183 -13.17 6.88 20.03
CA ILE A 183 -14.12 7.20 18.97
C ILE A 183 -15.53 6.92 19.49
N ARG A 184 -16.40 7.93 19.43
CA ARG A 184 -17.82 7.83 19.80
C ARG A 184 -18.65 8.37 18.66
N ASP A 185 -19.42 7.49 18.01
CA ASP A 185 -20.30 7.84 16.89
C ASP A 185 -19.57 8.64 15.77
N GLY A 186 -18.32 8.29 15.49
CA GLY A 186 -17.49 8.98 14.49
C GLY A 186 -16.88 10.30 14.97
N TYR A 187 -16.87 10.58 16.27
CA TYR A 187 -16.27 11.78 16.85
C TYR A 187 -15.23 11.43 17.92
N VAL A 188 -14.18 12.26 17.99
CA VAL A 188 -13.16 12.22 19.05
C VAL A 188 -13.02 13.61 19.63
N TYR A 189 -12.98 13.69 20.96
CA TYR A 189 -12.81 14.94 21.69
C TYR A 189 -11.40 15.05 22.26
N VAL A 190 -10.72 16.15 21.98
CA VAL A 190 -9.33 16.37 22.39
C VAL A 190 -9.23 17.70 23.12
N SER A 191 -8.83 17.65 24.39
CA SER A 191 -8.60 18.86 25.17
C SER A 191 -7.24 19.46 24.82
N VAL A 192 -7.24 20.76 24.53
CA VAL A 192 -6.05 21.56 24.24
C VAL A 192 -6.00 22.81 25.08
N ALA A 193 -4.80 23.29 25.37
CA ALA A 193 -4.56 24.60 25.96
C ALA A 193 -3.60 25.41 25.07
N PRO A 194 -3.66 26.75 25.11
CA PRO A 194 -2.66 27.58 24.47
C PRO A 194 -1.26 27.18 24.96
N ALA A 195 -0.32 27.03 24.02
CA ALA A 195 1.07 26.81 24.33
C ALA A 195 1.61 28.01 25.10
N GLU A 196 2.39 27.77 26.16
CA GLU A 196 3.07 28.87 26.85
C GLU A 196 4.01 29.60 25.87
N GLU A 197 3.79 30.90 25.69
CA GLU A 197 4.71 31.74 24.95
C GLU A 197 6.00 31.90 25.77
N VAL A 198 7.13 31.53 25.18
CA VAL A 198 8.44 31.62 25.82
C VAL A 198 9.31 32.67 25.13
N GLN A 199 10.11 33.35 25.94
CA GLN A 199 11.16 34.25 25.50
C GLN A 199 12.54 33.73 25.92
N ASN A 200 13.55 34.02 25.09
CA ASN A 200 14.94 33.68 25.39
C ASN A 200 15.60 34.84 26.14
N VAL A 201 16.02 34.59 27.37
CA VAL A 201 16.79 35.55 28.18
C VAL A 201 18.18 34.99 28.45
N LYS A 202 19.13 35.85 28.83
CA LYS A 202 20.50 35.46 29.16
C LYS A 202 20.77 35.73 30.64
N ILE A 203 21.23 34.71 31.36
CA ILE A 203 21.75 34.87 32.71
C ILE A 203 23.24 35.13 32.62
N ASN A 204 23.67 36.28 33.14
CA ASN A 204 25.08 36.65 33.27
C ASN A 204 25.51 36.45 34.72
N TYR A 205 26.43 35.51 34.95
CA TYR A 205 27.06 35.34 36.26
C TYR A 205 28.33 36.18 36.30
N TYR A 206 28.40 37.10 37.25
CA TYR A 206 29.52 38.01 37.43
C TYR A 206 30.15 37.81 38.81
N ASP A 207 31.47 37.61 38.83
CA ASP A 207 32.26 37.57 40.05
C ASP A 207 32.66 39.00 40.42
N GLU A 208 32.05 39.53 41.47
CA GLU A 208 32.30 40.90 41.94
C GLU A 208 33.73 41.09 42.45
N ALA A 209 34.31 40.07 43.10
CA ALA A 209 35.66 40.14 43.66
C ALA A 209 36.72 40.15 42.54
N ALA A 210 36.55 39.29 41.54
CA ALA A 210 37.43 39.23 40.37
C ALA A 210 37.08 40.25 39.28
N LYS A 211 35.97 40.98 39.43
CA LYS A 211 35.42 41.96 38.47
C LYS A 211 35.31 41.40 37.04
N LYS A 212 34.85 40.17 36.91
CA LYS A 212 34.76 39.48 35.62
C LYS A 212 33.47 38.69 35.49
N GLN A 213 32.98 38.60 34.25
CA GLN A 213 31.94 37.64 33.90
C GLN A 213 32.53 36.22 33.94
N VAL A 214 31.84 35.32 34.64
CA VAL A 214 32.25 33.91 34.80
C VAL A 214 31.45 32.97 33.90
N ALA A 215 30.20 33.32 33.58
CA ALA A 215 29.39 32.56 32.64
C ALA A 215 28.29 33.41 31.99
N GLU A 216 27.86 33.01 30.80
CA GLU A 216 26.64 33.47 30.13
C GLU A 216 25.83 32.24 29.74
N VAL A 217 24.59 32.16 30.21
CA VAL A 217 23.73 31.02 29.92
C VAL A 217 22.42 31.51 29.32
N PRO A 218 22.07 31.12 28.07
CA PRO A 218 20.75 31.36 27.53
C PRO A 218 19.74 30.44 28.20
N VAL A 219 18.60 30.99 28.64
CA VAL A 219 17.49 30.24 29.21
C VAL A 219 16.17 30.70 28.60
N GLN A 220 15.22 29.77 28.49
CA GLN A 220 13.85 30.09 28.10
C GLN A 220 12.99 30.27 29.33
N VAL A 221 12.20 31.34 29.34
CA VAL A 221 11.22 31.66 30.38
C VAL A 221 9.91 32.07 29.72
N SER A 222 8.79 31.90 30.41
CA SER A 222 7.50 32.40 29.91
C SER A 222 7.56 33.93 29.72
N ILE A 223 6.93 34.44 28.66
CA ILE A 223 6.85 35.88 28.37
C ILE A 223 6.17 36.66 29.50
N ASP A 224 5.29 36.01 30.24
CA ASP A 224 4.54 36.61 31.35
C ASP A 224 5.36 36.68 32.66
N THR A 225 6.54 36.06 32.71
CA THR A 225 7.38 36.08 33.90
C THR A 225 8.24 37.34 33.97
N SER A 226 8.16 38.06 35.09
CA SER A 226 8.97 39.27 35.33
C SER A 226 10.35 38.99 35.92
N CYS A 227 10.63 37.75 36.34
CA CYS A 227 11.91 37.36 36.94
C CYS A 227 12.24 35.89 36.65
N VAL A 228 13.53 35.58 36.65
CA VAL A 228 14.03 34.20 36.52
C VAL A 228 13.94 33.51 37.89
N ASN A 229 13.37 32.30 37.92
CA ASN A 229 13.21 31.53 39.15
C ASN A 229 14.58 31.12 39.75
N MET A 230 14.73 31.22 41.08
CA MET A 230 15.93 30.78 41.81
C MET A 230 16.33 29.33 41.49
N ALA A 231 15.38 28.44 41.23
CA ALA A 231 15.70 27.06 40.81
C ALA A 231 16.51 27.01 39.51
N ILE A 232 16.21 27.91 38.56
CA ILE A 232 16.96 28.05 37.30
C ILE A 232 18.33 28.66 37.57
N LEU A 233 18.40 29.71 38.39
CA LEU A 233 19.66 30.36 38.76
C LEU A 233 20.63 29.39 39.46
N THR A 234 20.15 28.54 40.35
CA THR A 234 20.99 27.54 41.03
C THR A 234 21.38 26.40 40.09
N ARG A 235 20.50 25.98 39.18
CA ARG A 235 20.78 24.91 38.21
C ARG A 235 21.93 25.25 37.26
N TYR A 236 22.03 26.50 36.86
CA TYR A 236 23.06 26.98 35.92
C TYR A 236 24.23 27.70 36.61
N LEU A 237 24.30 27.62 37.94
CA LEU A 237 25.38 28.22 38.71
C LEU A 237 26.73 27.56 38.34
N PRO A 238 27.77 28.33 38.00
CA PRO A 238 29.09 27.76 37.72
C PRO A 238 29.67 27.02 38.93
N GLU A 239 30.37 25.91 38.68
CA GLU A 239 31.01 25.14 39.76
C GLU A 239 31.97 26.00 40.57
N GLY A 240 31.91 25.88 41.91
CA GLY A 240 32.73 26.64 42.84
C GLY A 240 32.19 28.02 43.20
N TYR A 241 31.01 28.42 42.70
CA TYR A 241 30.34 29.67 43.05
C TYR A 241 29.08 29.42 43.89
N THR A 242 28.67 30.45 44.64
CA THR A 242 27.43 30.49 45.45
C THR A 242 26.65 31.77 45.13
N LEU A 243 25.32 31.71 45.19
CA LEU A 243 24.41 32.86 45.00
C LEU A 243 24.20 33.65 46.29
#